data_AF-A0A449I774-F1
#
_entry.id   AF-A0A449I774-F1
#
_cell.length_a   1.000
_cell.length_b   1.000
_cell.length_c   1.000
_cell.angle_alpha   90.00
_cell.angle_beta   90.00
_cell.angle_gamma   90.00
#
_symmetry.space_group_name_H-M   'P 1'
#
loop_
_entity.id
_entity.type
_entity.pdbx_description
1 polymer ?
#
loop_
_entity_poly.entity_id
_entity_poly.type
_entity_poly.pdbx_seq_one_letter_code
_entity_poly.pdbx_strand_id
1 'polypeptide(L)'
;MMEKADNTIPSREELAAYIKESAVSVTNSYEQSPVVLMVDDAIIGTLGNFSASIGKAKSKKTFNVSAIVASALSGNTVLHYRSMFPEDKQKILYIDTEQGQHHCQQVLKRILRLAELPDDEKPDNLLMLSLRKFAPKIRMLIVEEAIGTIPDLGLVIIDGIRDFLRIKQSRQENIMCDIHVLPSFRDLYHLMFSSECQFTIRIRYGVSGSINR
;
A
#
# COMPACT_ATOMS: atom_id res chain seq x y z
N MET A 1 -29.02 -21.18 13.28
CA MET A 1 -29.72 -19.87 13.23
C MET A 1 -28.65 -18.81 13.31
N MET A 2 -28.32 -18.17 12.19
CA MET A 2 -27.39 -17.04 12.16
C MET A 2 -28.22 -15.76 12.17
N GLU A 3 -27.87 -14.86 13.09
CA GLU A 3 -28.38 -13.50 13.16
C GLU A 3 -28.22 -12.81 11.80
N LYS A 4 -29.30 -12.16 11.36
CA LYS A 4 -29.31 -11.30 10.19
C LYS A 4 -28.47 -10.06 10.53
N ALA A 5 -27.42 -9.79 9.75
CA ALA A 5 -26.72 -8.52 9.83
C ALA A 5 -27.66 -7.39 9.37
N ASP A 6 -27.86 -6.43 10.28
CA ASP A 6 -28.72 -5.27 10.12
C ASP A 6 -28.07 -4.26 9.15
N ASN A 7 -28.84 -3.77 8.19
CA ASN A 7 -28.39 -2.83 7.16
C ASN A 7 -29.11 -1.48 7.35
N THR A 8 -29.32 -1.08 8.59
CA THR A 8 -29.95 0.18 8.97
C THR A 8 -28.97 1.34 8.86
N ILE A 9 -29.40 2.40 8.19
CA ILE A 9 -28.74 3.71 8.29
C ILE A 9 -28.75 4.10 9.77
N PRO A 10 -27.60 4.47 10.38
CA PRO A 10 -27.54 4.79 11.80
C PRO A 10 -28.58 5.85 12.16
N SER A 11 -29.26 5.63 13.27
CA SER A 11 -30.20 6.59 13.84
C SER A 11 -29.52 7.91 14.18
N ARG A 12 -30.32 8.96 14.40
CA ARG A 12 -29.79 10.28 14.75
C ARG A 12 -29.04 10.24 16.09
N GLU A 13 -29.50 9.40 17.01
CA GLU A 13 -28.91 9.16 18.31
C GLU A 13 -27.54 8.46 18.19
N GLU A 14 -27.43 7.44 17.34
CA GLU A 14 -26.16 6.75 17.07
C GLU A 14 -25.16 7.68 16.39
N LEU A 15 -25.60 8.47 15.41
CA LEU A 15 -24.74 9.48 14.77
C LEU A 15 -24.25 10.53 15.77
N ALA A 16 -25.10 10.98 16.70
CA ALA A 16 -24.71 11.91 17.75
C ALA A 16 -23.67 11.30 18.71
N ALA A 17 -23.80 10.00 19.03
CA ALA A 17 -22.81 9.27 19.80
C ALA A 17 -21.47 9.18 19.05
N TYR A 18 -21.48 8.79 17.77
CA TYR A 18 -20.27 8.73 16.94
C TYR A 18 -19.57 10.09 16.78
N ILE A 19 -20.33 11.18 16.62
CA ILE A 19 -19.76 12.54 16.56
C ILE A 19 -19.07 12.88 17.88
N LYS A 20 -19.69 12.55 19.01
CA LYS A 20 -19.11 12.81 20.34
C LYS A 20 -17.85 11.97 20.58
N GLU A 21 -17.86 10.71 20.18
CA GLU A 21 -16.73 9.79 20.31
C GLU A 21 -15.55 10.18 19.40
N SER A 22 -15.83 10.64 18.18
CA SER A 22 -14.82 11.07 17.21
C SER A 22 -14.31 12.50 17.42
N ALA A 23 -14.90 13.27 18.34
CA ALA A 23 -14.47 14.63 18.64
C ALA A 23 -13.07 14.64 19.30
N VAL A 24 -12.13 15.30 18.64
CA VAL A 24 -10.76 15.46 19.13
C VAL A 24 -10.67 16.64 20.10
N SER A 25 -10.02 16.44 21.24
CA SER A 25 -9.75 17.45 22.27
C SER A 25 -8.25 17.61 22.49
N VAL A 26 -7.79 18.85 22.62
CA VAL A 26 -6.39 19.17 22.94
C VAL A 26 -5.94 18.66 24.31
N THR A 27 -6.88 18.29 25.19
CA THR A 27 -6.61 17.81 26.55
C THR A 27 -6.47 16.29 26.64
N ASN A 28 -6.80 15.55 25.57
CA ASN A 28 -6.76 14.10 25.57
C ASN A 28 -5.40 13.60 25.06
N SER A 29 -4.96 12.46 25.57
CA SER A 29 -3.86 11.70 24.99
C SER A 29 -4.40 10.74 23.92
N TYR A 30 -3.80 10.76 22.73
CA TYR A 30 -4.13 9.85 21.65
C TYR A 30 -2.95 8.93 21.38
N GLU A 31 -3.23 7.64 21.15
CA GLU A 31 -2.20 6.70 20.70
C GLU A 31 -1.76 7.07 19.29
N GLN A 32 -0.45 7.22 19.11
CA GLN A 32 0.14 7.45 17.80
C GLN A 32 0.40 6.11 17.12
N SER A 33 -0.05 5.95 15.87
CA SER A 33 0.30 4.77 15.08
C SER A 33 1.82 4.58 15.02
N PRO A 34 2.33 3.33 15.10
CA PRO A 34 3.77 3.07 15.04
C PRO A 34 4.42 3.73 13.83
N VAL A 35 5.53 4.45 14.05
CA VAL A 35 6.36 4.98 12.97
C VAL A 35 7.12 3.82 12.33
N VAL A 36 6.87 3.56 11.06
CA VAL A 36 7.48 2.42 10.35
C VAL A 36 8.47 2.83 9.28
N LEU A 37 8.47 4.10 8.85
CA LEU A 37 9.37 4.59 7.81
C LEU A 37 9.81 6.04 8.04
N MET A 38 11.11 6.26 7.96
CA MET A 38 11.77 7.56 8.11
C MET A 38 12.78 7.81 6.99
N VAL A 39 13.03 9.08 6.70
CA VAL A 39 14.17 9.58 5.91
C VAL A 39 14.96 10.52 6.79
N ASP A 40 16.19 10.15 7.12
CA ASP A 40 16.95 10.79 8.19
C ASP A 40 16.08 10.87 9.47
N ASP A 41 15.81 12.08 9.96
CA ASP A 41 14.95 12.31 11.14
C ASP A 41 13.48 12.61 10.78
N ALA A 42 13.13 12.66 9.49
CA ALA A 42 11.78 12.96 9.04
C ALA A 42 10.92 11.68 8.98
N ILE A 43 9.78 11.70 9.69
CA ILE A 43 8.76 10.65 9.60
C ILE A 43 8.03 10.78 8.27
N ILE A 44 8.07 9.71 7.46
CA ILE A 44 7.37 9.66 6.17
C ILE A 44 6.32 8.54 6.08
N GLY A 45 6.26 7.66 7.08
CA GLY A 45 5.25 6.61 7.14
C GLY A 45 5.01 6.07 8.55
N THR A 46 3.73 5.91 8.89
CA THR A 46 3.27 5.17 10.07
C THR A 46 2.43 3.98 9.63
N LEU A 47 2.30 2.96 10.47
CA LEU A 47 1.50 1.78 10.16
C LEU A 47 0.02 2.17 9.93
N GLY A 48 -0.62 1.52 8.95
CA GLY A 48 -2.00 1.82 8.52
C GLY A 48 -2.15 3.05 7.62
N ASN A 49 -1.08 3.83 7.40
CA ASN A 49 -1.10 4.94 6.44
C ASN A 49 -0.73 4.49 5.02
N PHE A 50 -1.11 5.31 4.05
CA PHE A 50 -0.72 5.16 2.66
C PHE A 50 0.07 6.38 2.20
N SER A 51 1.02 6.15 1.30
CA SER A 51 1.78 7.17 0.64
C SER A 51 1.78 6.90 -0.86
N ALA A 52 1.73 7.97 -1.65
CA ALA A 52 1.83 7.87 -3.10
C ALA A 52 2.89 8.83 -3.61
N SER A 53 3.73 8.36 -4.52
CA SER A 53 4.79 9.18 -5.12
C SER A 53 4.65 9.19 -6.63
N ILE A 54 4.47 10.40 -7.15
CA ILE A 54 4.24 10.67 -8.57
C ILE A 54 5.48 11.39 -9.08
N GLY A 55 5.98 10.96 -10.25
CA GLY A 55 7.10 11.61 -10.88
C GLY A 55 7.16 11.30 -12.37
N LYS A 56 7.92 12.08 -13.14
CA LYS A 56 8.10 11.83 -14.58
C LYS A 56 8.66 10.42 -14.84
N ALA A 57 8.40 9.86 -16.01
CA ALA A 57 9.07 8.63 -16.45
C ALA A 57 10.60 8.75 -16.27
N LYS A 58 11.25 7.67 -15.84
CA LYS A 58 12.71 7.60 -15.58
C LYS A 58 13.24 8.54 -14.48
N SER A 59 12.38 9.09 -13.62
CA SER A 59 12.78 9.95 -12.48
C SER A 59 13.36 9.19 -11.29
N LYS A 60 13.96 8.01 -11.50
CA LYS A 60 14.53 7.15 -10.45
C LYS A 60 13.54 6.67 -9.36
N LYS A 61 12.22 6.67 -9.60
CA LYS A 61 11.21 6.14 -8.65
C LYS A 61 11.52 4.71 -8.19
N THR A 62 11.67 3.79 -9.14
CA THR A 62 11.98 2.39 -8.83
C THR A 62 13.29 2.24 -8.04
N PHE A 63 14.28 3.11 -8.26
CA PHE A 63 15.50 3.14 -7.44
C PHE A 63 15.20 3.58 -6.00
N ASN A 64 14.41 4.64 -5.83
CA ASN A 64 13.98 5.12 -4.52
C ASN A 64 13.19 4.06 -3.74
N VAL A 65 12.25 3.39 -4.42
CA VAL A 65 11.49 2.26 -3.88
C VAL A 65 12.41 1.12 -3.47
N SER A 66 13.40 0.81 -4.31
CA SER A 66 14.35 -0.26 -4.02
C SER A 66 15.09 0.01 -2.69
N ALA A 67 15.42 1.27 -2.39
CA ALA A 67 16.07 1.65 -1.14
C ALA A 67 15.14 1.52 0.08
N ILE A 68 13.87 1.92 -0.05
CA ILE A 68 12.86 1.73 1.02
C ILE A 68 12.65 0.25 1.31
N VAL A 69 12.47 -0.56 0.27
CA VAL A 69 12.26 -2.00 0.43
C VAL A 69 13.50 -2.65 1.03
N ALA A 70 14.70 -2.24 0.60
CA ALA A 70 15.95 -2.74 1.16
C ALA A 70 16.12 -2.38 2.64
N SER A 71 15.73 -1.18 3.09
CA SER A 71 15.78 -0.84 4.52
C SER A 71 14.75 -1.63 5.33
N ALA A 72 13.55 -1.85 4.79
CA ALA A 72 12.54 -2.70 5.42
C ALA A 72 12.98 -4.17 5.49
N LEU A 73 13.70 -4.64 4.48
CA LEU A 73 14.17 -6.02 4.38
C LEU A 73 15.34 -6.32 5.34
N SER A 74 16.28 -5.38 5.46
CA SER A 74 17.50 -5.53 6.28
C SER A 74 17.33 -5.06 7.73
N GLY A 75 16.36 -4.19 8.00
CA GLY A 75 16.25 -3.46 9.27
C GLY A 75 17.33 -2.39 9.47
N ASN A 76 18.23 -2.20 8.49
CA ASN A 76 19.32 -1.23 8.53
C ASN A 76 18.93 0.06 7.82
N THR A 77 19.71 1.12 8.08
CA THR A 77 19.62 2.33 7.26
C THR A 77 20.18 2.05 5.88
N VAL A 78 19.35 2.21 4.84
CA VAL A 78 19.76 2.09 3.44
C VAL A 78 19.64 3.45 2.78
N LEU A 79 20.78 3.99 2.32
CA LEU A 79 20.91 5.41 1.93
C LEU A 79 20.51 6.31 3.11
N HIS A 80 19.33 6.93 3.04
CA HIS A 80 18.75 7.77 4.11
C HIS A 80 17.49 7.14 4.72
N TYR A 81 17.05 5.98 4.20
CA TYR A 81 15.82 5.34 4.63
C TYR A 81 16.06 4.45 5.84
N ARG A 82 15.25 4.63 6.88
CA ARG A 82 15.17 3.74 8.04
C ARG A 82 13.76 3.20 8.16
N SER A 83 13.64 1.87 8.15
CA SER A 83 12.36 1.17 8.30
C SER A 83 12.35 0.37 9.60
N MET A 84 11.23 0.39 10.33
CA MET A 84 11.09 -0.32 11.59
C MET A 84 9.65 -0.86 11.70
N PHE A 85 9.43 -2.03 11.13
CA PHE A 85 8.13 -2.70 11.21
C PHE A 85 8.04 -3.57 12.47
N PRO A 86 6.84 -3.67 13.09
CA PRO A 86 6.60 -4.64 14.16
C PRO A 86 6.96 -6.06 13.76
N GLU A 87 7.30 -6.92 14.74
CA GLU A 87 7.72 -8.31 14.50
C GLU A 87 6.66 -9.13 13.76
N ASP A 88 5.38 -8.86 14.02
CA ASP A 88 4.22 -9.47 13.36
C ASP A 88 3.84 -8.78 12.03
N LYS A 89 4.71 -7.90 11.49
CA LYS A 89 4.46 -7.10 10.28
C LYS A 89 5.69 -6.97 9.38
N GLN A 90 6.60 -7.95 9.38
CA GLN A 90 7.87 -7.85 8.65
C GLN A 90 7.82 -8.32 7.18
N LYS A 91 6.73 -8.92 6.71
CA LYS A 91 6.63 -9.35 5.31
C LYS A 91 6.40 -8.14 4.40
N ILE A 92 7.02 -8.22 3.21
CA ILE A 92 6.98 -7.21 2.17
C ILE A 92 6.38 -7.82 0.90
N LEU A 93 5.39 -7.13 0.32
CA LEU A 93 4.81 -7.47 -0.97
C LEU A 93 5.16 -6.37 -1.99
N TYR A 94 5.94 -6.71 -3.01
CA TYR A 94 6.24 -5.82 -4.14
C TYR A 94 5.46 -6.26 -5.37
N ILE A 95 4.58 -5.39 -5.88
CA ILE A 95 3.81 -5.63 -7.09
C ILE A 95 4.28 -4.66 -8.18
N ASP A 96 4.68 -5.18 -9.33
CA ASP A 96 4.96 -4.41 -10.54
C ASP A 96 3.95 -4.78 -11.63
N THR A 97 3.19 -3.82 -12.13
CA THR A 97 2.19 -4.05 -13.18
C THR A 97 2.62 -3.60 -14.57
N GLU A 98 3.69 -2.82 -14.69
CA GLU A 98 4.15 -2.20 -15.93
C GLU A 98 5.27 -2.99 -16.61
N GLN A 99 6.11 -3.67 -15.81
CA GLN A 99 7.33 -4.31 -16.28
C GLN A 99 7.21 -5.84 -16.40
N GLY A 100 7.98 -6.40 -17.34
CA GLY A 100 8.10 -7.84 -17.50
C GLY A 100 8.98 -8.49 -16.41
N GLN A 101 8.92 -9.82 -16.31
CA GLN A 101 9.62 -10.59 -15.28
C GLN A 101 11.14 -10.34 -15.24
N HIS A 102 11.79 -10.21 -16.40
CA HIS A 102 13.23 -9.92 -16.47
C HIS A 102 13.57 -8.59 -15.78
N HIS A 103 12.79 -7.53 -16.02
CA HIS A 103 12.99 -6.24 -15.35
C HIS A 103 12.70 -6.32 -13.85
N CYS A 104 11.64 -7.04 -13.46
CA CYS A 104 11.34 -7.27 -12.05
C CYS A 104 12.50 -8.01 -11.34
N GLN A 105 13.08 -9.03 -11.97
CA GLN A 105 14.25 -9.73 -11.43
C GLN A 105 15.43 -8.79 -11.21
N GLN A 106 15.69 -7.85 -12.13
CA GLN A 106 16.77 -6.86 -11.96
C GLN A 106 16.48 -5.89 -10.81
N VAL A 107 15.21 -5.54 -10.57
CA VAL A 107 14.80 -4.74 -9.41
C VAL A 107 14.99 -5.53 -8.12
N LEU A 108 14.57 -6.80 -8.08
CA LEU A 108 14.77 -7.68 -6.94
C LEU A 108 16.26 -7.81 -6.58
N LYS A 109 17.12 -8.09 -7.57
CA LYS A 109 18.58 -8.14 -7.36
C LYS A 109 19.14 -6.83 -6.81
N ARG A 110 18.63 -5.68 -7.29
CA ARG A 110 19.04 -4.37 -6.76
C ARG A 110 18.64 -4.22 -5.29
N ILE A 111 17.42 -4.60 -4.93
CA ILE A 111 16.93 -4.55 -3.55
C ILE A 111 17.85 -5.39 -2.65
N LEU A 112 18.15 -6.63 -3.05
CA LEU A 112 19.02 -7.53 -2.28
C LEU A 112 20.42 -6.95 -2.09
N ARG A 113 21.02 -6.41 -3.14
CA ARG A 113 22.32 -5.73 -3.06
C ARG A 113 22.29 -4.51 -2.14
N LEU A 114 21.23 -3.71 -2.19
CA LEU A 114 21.06 -2.54 -1.31
C LEU A 114 20.82 -2.94 0.15
N ALA A 115 20.25 -4.13 0.38
CA ALA A 115 20.03 -4.71 1.70
C ALA A 115 21.25 -5.51 2.21
N GLU A 116 22.35 -5.55 1.43
CA GLU A 116 23.55 -6.34 1.72
C GLU A 116 23.28 -7.86 1.88
N LEU A 117 22.29 -8.37 1.13
CA LEU A 117 21.90 -9.78 1.07
C LEU A 117 22.40 -10.45 -0.22
N PRO A 118 22.58 -11.79 -0.24
CA PRO A 118 22.85 -12.55 -1.46
C PRO A 118 21.78 -12.29 -2.53
N ASP A 119 22.19 -12.06 -3.79
CA ASP A 119 21.28 -11.71 -4.90
C ASP A 119 20.96 -12.90 -5.83
N ASP A 120 21.39 -14.09 -5.42
CA ASP A 120 21.12 -15.40 -6.01
C ASP A 120 20.10 -16.22 -5.20
N GLU A 121 19.73 -15.75 -4.00
CA GLU A 121 18.73 -16.39 -3.14
C GLU A 121 17.45 -15.54 -3.02
N LYS A 122 16.32 -16.22 -2.79
CA LYS A 122 15.05 -15.54 -2.52
C LYS A 122 14.93 -15.27 -1.01
N PRO A 123 14.71 -14.02 -0.58
CA PRO A 123 14.46 -13.71 0.83
C PRO A 123 13.09 -14.24 1.28
N ASP A 124 13.01 -14.72 2.52
CA ASP A 124 11.77 -15.25 3.10
C ASP A 124 10.72 -14.16 3.35
N ASN A 125 11.15 -12.94 3.63
CA ASN A 125 10.31 -11.80 4.01
C ASN A 125 9.98 -10.85 2.85
N LEU A 126 10.30 -11.18 1.59
CA LEU A 126 9.91 -10.41 0.42
C LEU A 126 9.33 -11.28 -0.70
N LEU A 127 8.12 -10.94 -1.13
CA LEU A 127 7.47 -11.50 -2.32
C LEU A 127 7.37 -10.44 -3.41
N MET A 128 7.97 -10.70 -4.58
CA MET A 128 7.83 -9.85 -5.75
C MET A 128 6.92 -10.48 -6.81
N LEU A 129 5.90 -9.75 -7.26
CA LEU A 129 4.92 -10.16 -8.26
C LEU A 129 5.01 -9.27 -9.51
N SER A 130 5.35 -9.86 -10.65
CA SER A 130 5.25 -9.20 -11.97
C SER A 130 3.90 -9.53 -12.60
N LEU A 131 3.04 -8.53 -12.71
CA LEU A 131 1.65 -8.70 -13.13
C LEU A 131 1.33 -8.21 -14.54
N ARG A 132 2.31 -7.64 -15.27
CA ARG A 132 2.12 -7.12 -16.64
C ARG A 132 1.43 -8.11 -17.59
N LYS A 133 1.69 -9.41 -17.46
CA LYS A 133 1.10 -10.46 -18.32
C LYS A 133 -0.39 -10.68 -18.12
N PHE A 134 -0.95 -10.26 -16.99
CA PHE A 134 -2.36 -10.45 -16.67
C PHE A 134 -3.21 -9.25 -17.14
N ALA A 135 -4.48 -9.50 -17.43
CA ALA A 135 -5.44 -8.42 -17.72
C ALA A 135 -5.72 -7.57 -16.45
N PRO A 136 -6.01 -6.27 -16.57
CA PRO A 136 -6.18 -5.36 -15.42
C PRO A 136 -7.11 -5.88 -14.30
N LYS A 137 -8.26 -6.46 -14.66
CA LYS A 137 -9.20 -7.04 -13.69
C LYS A 137 -8.58 -8.21 -12.90
N ILE A 138 -7.79 -9.05 -13.57
CA ILE A 138 -7.11 -10.18 -12.93
C ILE A 138 -5.98 -9.69 -12.03
N ARG A 139 -5.28 -8.61 -12.41
CA ARG A 139 -4.26 -8.00 -11.54
C ARG A 139 -4.85 -7.58 -10.21
N MET A 140 -6.02 -6.92 -10.22
CA MET A 140 -6.69 -6.51 -8.99
C MET A 140 -7.03 -7.71 -8.09
N LEU A 141 -7.63 -8.76 -8.65
CA LEU A 141 -7.95 -9.97 -7.88
C LEU A 141 -6.70 -10.63 -7.28
N ILE A 142 -5.58 -10.67 -8.02
CA ILE A 142 -4.31 -11.19 -7.49
C ILE A 142 -3.80 -10.33 -6.33
N VAL A 143 -3.89 -9.00 -6.44
CA VAL A 143 -3.46 -8.07 -5.38
C VAL A 143 -4.33 -8.22 -4.13
N GLU A 144 -5.66 -8.26 -4.29
CA GLU A 144 -6.60 -8.45 -3.19
C GLU A 144 -6.36 -9.78 -2.47
N GLU A 145 -6.19 -10.87 -3.23
CA GLU A 145 -5.89 -12.19 -2.69
C GLU A 145 -4.54 -12.21 -1.96
N ALA A 146 -3.48 -11.66 -2.56
CA ALA A 146 -2.15 -11.64 -1.94
C ALA A 146 -2.15 -10.86 -0.61
N ILE A 147 -2.80 -9.70 -0.58
CA ILE A 147 -2.91 -8.88 0.64
C ILE A 147 -3.75 -9.59 1.72
N GLY A 148 -4.81 -10.30 1.34
CA GLY A 148 -5.68 -11.02 2.27
C GLY A 148 -5.10 -12.33 2.82
N THR A 149 -4.09 -12.91 2.16
CA THR A 149 -3.59 -14.26 2.48
C THR A 149 -2.16 -14.29 3.02
N ILE A 150 -1.34 -13.27 2.75
CA ILE A 150 0.03 -13.23 3.26
C ILE A 150 0.00 -12.83 4.75
N PRO A 151 0.39 -13.72 5.67
CA PRO A 151 0.48 -13.36 7.08
C PRO A 151 1.61 -12.37 7.30
N ASP A 152 1.52 -11.63 8.40
CA ASP A 152 2.57 -10.71 8.87
C ASP A 152 3.00 -9.65 7.84
N LEU A 153 2.12 -9.31 6.90
CA LEU A 153 2.35 -8.27 5.90
C LEU A 153 2.37 -6.90 6.59
N GLY A 154 3.42 -6.12 6.37
CA GLY A 154 3.52 -4.74 6.86
C GLY A 154 3.74 -3.70 5.77
N LEU A 155 4.48 -4.07 4.72
CA LEU A 155 4.79 -3.16 3.60
C LEU A 155 4.26 -3.71 2.28
N VAL A 156 3.45 -2.88 1.60
CA VAL A 156 2.96 -3.17 0.25
C VAL A 156 3.43 -2.09 -0.72
N ILE A 157 4.14 -2.50 -1.77
CA ILE A 157 4.57 -1.65 -2.87
C ILE A 157 3.73 -1.96 -4.10
N ILE A 158 3.18 -0.92 -4.74
CA ILE A 158 2.52 -1.02 -6.04
C ILE A 158 3.22 -0.09 -7.03
N ASP A 159 4.08 -0.66 -7.87
CA ASP A 159 4.78 0.03 -8.96
C ASP A 159 3.94 -0.11 -10.24
N GLY A 160 3.33 0.99 -10.68
CA GLY A 160 2.41 1.00 -11.82
C GLY A 160 0.92 1.14 -11.45
N ILE A 161 0.58 2.01 -10.50
CA ILE A 161 -0.82 2.17 -10.05
C ILE A 161 -1.81 2.51 -11.18
N ARG A 162 -1.30 2.98 -12.33
CA ARG A 162 -2.09 3.35 -13.52
C ARG A 162 -3.04 2.23 -13.96
N ASP A 163 -2.61 0.99 -13.90
CA ASP A 163 -3.40 -0.14 -14.39
C ASP A 163 -4.58 -0.48 -13.48
N PHE A 164 -4.58 0.03 -12.24
CA PHE A 164 -5.69 -0.08 -11.29
C PHE A 164 -6.65 1.12 -11.38
N LEU A 165 -6.39 2.08 -12.26
CA LEU A 165 -7.24 3.26 -12.44
C LEU A 165 -8.49 2.92 -13.24
N ARG A 166 -9.66 3.08 -12.62
CA ARG A 166 -10.92 3.14 -13.35
C ARG A 166 -11.08 4.56 -13.92
N ILE A 167 -10.73 4.78 -15.19
CA ILE A 167 -10.91 6.08 -15.84
C ILE A 167 -12.43 6.37 -15.93
N LYS A 168 -12.96 7.21 -15.03
CA LYS A 168 -14.18 7.97 -15.30
C LYS A 168 -13.74 9.30 -15.90
N GLN A 169 -13.90 9.47 -17.21
CA GLN A 169 -13.83 10.81 -17.80
C GLN A 169 -15.06 11.60 -17.34
N SER A 170 -14.96 12.33 -16.23
CA SER A 170 -15.84 13.50 -16.02
C SER A 170 -15.22 14.70 -16.71
N ARG A 171 -16.03 15.56 -17.32
CA ARG A 171 -15.67 16.67 -18.23
C ARG A 171 -14.79 17.81 -17.67
N GLN A 172 -13.96 17.55 -16.65
CA GLN A 172 -12.98 18.50 -16.12
C GLN A 172 -11.64 17.78 -15.99
N GLU A 173 -10.56 18.49 -16.33
CA GLU A 173 -9.19 18.04 -16.61
C GLU A 173 -8.43 17.36 -15.43
N ASN A 174 -9.14 16.80 -14.44
CA ASN A 174 -8.58 16.09 -13.30
C ASN A 174 -9.04 14.64 -13.30
N ILE A 175 -8.12 13.70 -13.56
CA ILE A 175 -8.45 12.28 -13.52
C ILE A 175 -8.51 11.82 -12.06
N MET A 176 -9.68 11.39 -11.59
CA MET A 176 -9.86 10.95 -10.21
C MET A 176 -9.57 9.45 -10.08
N CYS A 177 -8.62 9.08 -9.22
CA CYS A 177 -8.21 7.71 -8.91
C CYS A 177 -9.01 7.22 -7.70
N ASP A 178 -9.93 6.28 -7.89
CA ASP A 178 -10.66 5.66 -6.77
C ASP A 178 -9.93 4.36 -6.34
N ILE A 179 -9.06 4.42 -5.33
CA ILE A 179 -8.46 3.22 -4.73
C ILE A 179 -9.50 2.66 -3.76
N HIS A 180 -10.04 1.48 -4.07
CA HIS A 180 -10.88 0.75 -3.11
C HIS A 180 -9.96 0.09 -2.09
N VAL A 181 -9.81 0.72 -0.93
CA VAL A 181 -9.10 0.16 0.21
C VAL A 181 -10.09 -0.80 0.87
N LEU A 182 -9.90 -2.11 0.63
CA LEU A 182 -10.71 -3.12 1.30
C LEU A 182 -10.42 -3.10 2.81
N PRO A 183 -11.33 -3.59 3.68
CA PRO A 183 -11.09 -3.63 5.12
C PRO A 183 -9.77 -4.31 5.53
N SER A 184 -9.28 -5.27 4.74
CA SER A 184 -7.99 -5.95 4.92
C SER A 184 -6.75 -5.06 4.74
N PHE A 185 -6.91 -3.82 4.29
CA PHE A 185 -5.80 -2.90 3.98
C PHE A 185 -5.50 -1.93 5.13
N ARG A 186 -6.28 -1.95 6.23
CA ARG A 186 -6.27 -0.93 7.29
C ARG A 186 -5.02 -0.93 8.18
N ASP A 187 -4.30 -2.05 8.26
CA ASP A 187 -3.12 -2.20 9.14
C ASP A 187 -1.81 -2.32 8.36
N LEU A 188 -1.77 -1.83 7.12
CA LEU A 188 -0.64 -1.96 6.21
C LEU A 188 -0.13 -0.57 5.80
N TYR A 189 1.19 -0.45 5.62
CA TYR A 189 1.76 0.71 4.96
C TYR A 189 1.82 0.47 3.44
N HIS A 190 1.06 1.27 2.68
CA HIS A 190 1.00 1.17 1.22
C HIS A 190 1.82 2.26 0.56
N LEU A 191 2.70 1.90 -0.36
CA LEU A 191 3.47 2.86 -1.15
C LEU A 191 3.23 2.65 -2.65
N MET A 192 2.61 3.64 -3.29
CA MET A 192 2.12 3.53 -4.66
C MET A 192 2.82 4.52 -5.61
N PHE A 193 3.15 4.07 -6.83
CA PHE A 193 3.91 4.87 -7.80
C PHE A 193 3.26 4.91 -9.18
N SER A 194 3.35 6.09 -9.83
CA SER A 194 2.93 6.30 -11.23
C SER A 194 3.94 7.13 -12.02
N SER A 195 4.01 6.87 -13.33
CA SER A 195 4.96 7.45 -14.29
C SER A 195 4.45 8.67 -15.09
N GLU A 196 3.15 8.99 -15.04
CA GLU A 196 2.56 10.17 -15.71
C GLU A 196 1.63 10.97 -14.79
N CYS A 197 1.59 12.28 -15.03
CA CYS A 197 0.94 13.32 -14.21
C CYS A 197 -0.56 13.51 -14.54
N GLN A 198 -1.26 14.13 -13.58
CA GLN A 198 -2.68 14.53 -13.52
C GLN A 198 -3.66 13.46 -13.03
N PHE A 199 -3.42 12.94 -11.82
CA PHE A 199 -4.43 12.17 -11.10
C PHE A 199 -4.59 12.65 -9.66
N THR A 200 -5.83 12.80 -9.20
CA THR A 200 -6.18 12.98 -7.79
C THR A 200 -6.44 11.61 -7.19
N ILE A 201 -5.63 11.16 -6.23
CA ILE A 201 -5.88 9.91 -5.50
C ILE A 201 -6.99 10.15 -4.48
N ARG A 202 -8.11 9.46 -4.69
CA ARG A 202 -9.26 9.38 -3.79
C ARG A 202 -9.32 7.96 -3.25
N ILE A 203 -8.93 7.79 -2.01
CA ILE A 203 -9.10 6.52 -1.32
C ILE A 203 -10.55 6.40 -0.89
N ARG A 204 -11.21 5.35 -1.37
CA ARG A 204 -12.53 4.93 -0.93
C ARG A 204 -12.36 3.69 -0.09
N TYR A 205 -12.66 3.78 1.20
CA TYR A 205 -12.81 2.59 2.01
C TYR A 205 -14.03 1.83 1.53
N GLY A 206 -13.82 0.63 0.99
CA GLY A 206 -14.91 -0.24 0.58
C GLY A 206 -15.56 -0.86 1.82
N VAL A 207 -16.88 -0.71 1.96
CA VAL A 207 -17.67 -1.59 2.82
C VAL A 207 -17.84 -2.88 2.03
N SER A 208 -17.23 -3.99 2.48
CA SER A 208 -17.30 -5.27 1.78
C SER A 208 -18.74 -5.81 1.79
N GLY A 209 -19.44 -5.66 0.67
CA GLY A 209 -20.60 -6.48 0.33
C GLY A 209 -20.19 -7.47 -0.77
N SER A 210 -19.77 -8.67 -0.40
CA SER A 210 -19.47 -9.75 -1.35
C SER A 210 -20.67 -10.70 -1.44
N ILE A 211 -21.46 -10.52 -2.48
CA ILE A 211 -22.41 -11.50 -3.02
C ILE A 211 -21.64 -12.38 -4.00
N ASN A 212 -21.73 -13.70 -3.88
CA ASN A 212 -21.93 -14.55 -5.06
C ASN A 212 -22.50 -15.93 -4.72
N ARG A 213 -23.74 -16.08 -5.20
CA ARG A 213 -24.52 -17.26 -5.63
C ARG A 213 -24.66 -18.45 -4.69
#